data_AF-A0A323URA0-F1
#
_entry.id   AF-A0A323URA0-F1
#
_cell.length_a   1.000
_cell.length_b   1.000
_cell.length_c   1.000
_cell.angle_alpha   90.00
_cell.angle_beta   90.00
_cell.angle_gamma   90.00
#
_symmetry.space_group_name_H-M   'P 1'
#
loop_
_entity.id
_entity.type
_entity.pdbx_description
1 polymer ?
#
loop_
_entity_poly.entity_id
_entity_poly.type
_entity_poly.pdbx_seq_one_letter_code
_entity_poly.pdbx_strand_id
1 'polypeptide(L)'
;MFKRLLKSLLTSAALSGLLASGAASAVIVVDSGVDTETRSYVIGPGSTVHFQPAWVFGEADLPEAIQLHGRFDASFERHWWSYYLDSDPTGEQVSFTQESYWLRLSNPALSATDLPGDFSFPLYYLGLSGNAFAGNDGACNFPMGPGMYCSGTILFGSISSLAGTLTPTGLELEGFASIGQLAGYRYRIVAAPVPEPGVWLMFGAGLGLIGALGVRKRGVSASLDQ
;
A
#
# COMPACT_ATOMS: atom_id res chain seq x y z
N MET A 1 -21.54 2.72 43.31
CA MET A 1 -21.56 3.75 42.25
C MET A 1 -20.10 3.97 41.80
N PHE A 2 -19.52 3.19 40.90
CA PHE A 2 -19.91 2.88 39.51
C PHE A 2 -19.81 4.10 38.56
N LYS A 3 -18.59 4.61 38.35
CA LYS A 3 -18.17 5.37 37.16
C LYS A 3 -16.70 4.97 36.86
N ARG A 4 -16.46 3.74 36.39
CA ARG A 4 -16.09 3.41 34.98
C ARG A 4 -14.89 4.27 34.53
N LEU A 5 -13.61 3.88 34.66
CA LEU A 5 -12.94 2.58 34.47
C LEU A 5 -13.00 2.04 33.03
N LEU A 6 -13.18 2.91 32.04
CA LEU A 6 -13.15 2.52 30.63
C LEU A 6 -12.65 3.66 29.72
N LYS A 7 -11.33 3.87 29.68
CA LYS A 7 -10.63 4.36 28.48
C LYS A 7 -9.34 3.55 28.37
N SER A 8 -9.42 2.58 27.45
CA SER A 8 -8.40 1.63 26.97
C SER A 8 -6.95 2.08 27.22
N LEU A 9 -6.07 1.32 27.88
CA LEU A 9 -5.57 0.01 27.43
C LEU A 9 -5.30 -0.01 25.91
N LEU A 10 -4.54 1.00 25.46
CA LEU A 10 -3.78 1.02 24.21
C LEU A 10 -2.32 1.32 24.56
N THR A 11 -1.75 0.47 25.41
CA THR A 11 -0.33 0.40 25.70
C THR A 11 0.19 -0.86 25.02
N SER A 12 0.87 -0.71 23.88
CA SER A 12 1.98 -1.54 23.40
C SER A 12 2.10 -1.48 21.87
N ALA A 13 3.07 -0.71 21.36
CA ALA A 13 3.87 -1.02 20.16
C ALA A 13 4.75 0.19 19.80
N ALA A 14 5.73 0.52 20.65
CA ALA A 14 6.80 1.46 20.32
C ALA A 14 8.12 0.86 20.81
N LEU A 15 8.63 -0.16 20.12
CA LEU A 15 9.84 -0.86 20.59
C LEU A 15 10.71 -1.47 19.50
N SER A 16 10.77 -0.83 18.33
CA SER A 16 11.64 -1.30 17.23
C SER A 16 12.72 -0.29 16.82
N GLY A 17 12.74 0.89 17.45
CA GLY A 17 13.80 1.89 17.27
C GLY A 17 14.72 2.12 18.50
N LEU A 18 14.50 1.43 19.61
CA LEU A 18 15.06 1.80 20.93
C LEU A 18 16.19 0.92 21.47
N LEU A 19 16.75 0.00 20.67
CA LEU A 19 17.80 -0.91 21.15
C LEU A 19 19.22 -0.31 21.15
N ALA A 20 19.36 1.00 20.98
CA ALA A 20 20.66 1.68 20.99
C ALA A 20 20.65 2.99 21.80
N SER A 21 20.21 2.96 23.06
CA SER A 21 20.60 4.01 24.01
C SER A 21 20.63 3.47 25.43
N GLY A 22 21.81 3.56 26.07
CA GLY A 22 21.97 3.31 27.50
C GLY A 22 21.08 4.23 28.33
N ALA A 23 20.67 3.72 29.50
CA ALA A 23 19.66 4.26 30.42
C ALA A 23 18.23 4.26 29.86
N ALA A 24 17.34 3.50 30.52
CA ALA A 24 15.93 3.36 30.18
C ALA A 24 15.20 4.72 30.28
N SER A 25 15.17 5.45 29.17
CA SER A 25 14.34 6.64 29.00
C SER A 25 13.00 6.18 28.44
N ALA A 26 11.90 6.43 29.16
CA ALA A 26 10.58 6.11 28.64
C ALA A 26 10.25 7.00 27.43
N VAL A 27 9.55 6.45 26.44
CA VAL A 27 9.10 7.18 25.25
C VAL A 27 7.63 7.47 25.40
N ILE A 28 7.26 8.75 25.34
CA ILE A 28 5.86 9.18 25.47
C ILE A 28 5.38 9.68 24.11
N VAL A 29 4.39 8.99 23.54
CA VAL A 29 3.75 9.35 22.28
C VAL A 29 2.71 10.44 22.54
N VAL A 30 2.84 11.57 21.87
CA VAL A 30 1.95 12.74 22.02
C VAL A 30 0.90 12.83 20.93
N ASP A 31 1.22 12.33 19.74
CA ASP A 31 0.34 12.40 18.59
C ASP A 31 0.66 11.26 17.63
N SER A 32 -0.34 10.81 16.89
CA SER A 32 -0.19 9.79 15.87
C SER A 32 -1.31 9.86 14.84
N GLY A 33 -1.00 9.43 13.62
CA GLY A 33 -1.96 9.43 12.53
C GLY A 33 -1.57 8.48 11.41
N VAL A 34 -2.54 8.30 10.51
CA VAL A 34 -2.38 7.53 9.27
C VAL A 34 -2.95 8.35 8.14
N ASP A 35 -2.11 8.71 7.17
CA ASP A 35 -2.55 9.29 5.92
C ASP A 35 -2.63 8.18 4.87
N THR A 36 -3.71 8.14 4.09
CA THR A 36 -3.92 7.10 3.08
C THR A 36 -4.26 7.72 1.74
N GLU A 37 -3.55 7.27 0.70
CA GLU A 37 -3.83 7.60 -0.69
C GLU A 37 -4.08 6.30 -1.47
N THR A 38 -5.26 6.15 -2.05
CA THR A 38 -5.60 4.98 -2.85
C THR A 38 -5.58 5.31 -4.33
N ARG A 39 -4.93 4.47 -5.13
CA ARG A 39 -4.87 4.59 -6.59
C ARG A 39 -5.25 3.28 -7.24
N SER A 40 -6.04 3.34 -8.31
CA SER A 40 -6.38 2.17 -9.11
C SER A 40 -5.32 1.89 -10.18
N TYR A 41 -5.02 0.62 -10.40
CA TYR A 41 -4.04 0.14 -11.38
C TYR A 41 -4.68 -0.88 -12.32
N VAL A 42 -4.25 -0.85 -13.59
CA VAL A 42 -4.60 -1.86 -14.60
C VAL A 42 -3.35 -2.66 -14.93
N ILE A 43 -3.53 -3.98 -15.00
CA ILE A 43 -2.49 -4.94 -15.35
C ILE A 43 -2.17 -4.80 -16.84
N GLY A 44 -0.92 -4.45 -17.12
CA GLY A 44 -0.36 -4.26 -18.44
C GLY A 44 0.30 -5.51 -19.02
N PRO A 45 0.79 -5.42 -20.27
CA PRO A 45 1.45 -6.52 -20.96
C PRO A 45 2.73 -6.94 -20.24
N GLY A 46 3.04 -8.24 -20.26
CA GLY A 46 4.19 -8.82 -19.56
C GLY A 46 3.88 -9.29 -18.13
N SER A 47 2.62 -9.21 -17.71
CA SER A 47 2.16 -9.75 -16.44
C SER A 47 1.85 -11.24 -16.59
N THR A 48 2.54 -12.08 -15.82
CA THR A 48 2.49 -13.53 -15.96
C THR A 48 2.39 -14.24 -14.62
N VAL A 49 1.82 -15.45 -14.65
CA VAL A 49 1.81 -16.42 -13.55
C VAL A 49 2.37 -17.73 -14.07
N HIS A 50 3.30 -18.33 -13.32
CA HIS A 50 3.91 -19.60 -13.65
C HIS A 50 3.85 -20.52 -12.44
N PHE A 51 3.31 -21.73 -12.63
CA PHE A 51 3.29 -22.73 -11.59
C PHE A 51 4.70 -23.27 -11.31
N GLN A 52 5.13 -23.20 -10.07
CA GLN A 52 6.38 -23.78 -9.61
C GLN A 52 6.09 -24.98 -8.70
N PRO A 53 6.39 -26.22 -9.15
CA PRO A 53 6.22 -27.40 -8.31
C PRO A 53 7.26 -27.44 -7.19
N ALA A 54 6.96 -28.22 -6.15
CA ALA A 54 7.81 -28.47 -4.99
C ALA A 54 9.15 -29.16 -5.35
N TRP A 55 9.09 -30.08 -6.29
CA TRP A 55 10.22 -30.85 -6.78
C TRP A 55 9.95 -31.22 -8.23
N VAL A 56 11.00 -31.26 -9.03
CA VAL A 56 10.97 -31.73 -10.41
C VAL A 56 11.91 -32.92 -10.50
N PHE A 57 11.38 -34.09 -10.90
CA PHE A 57 12.19 -35.26 -11.22
C PHE A 57 12.20 -35.42 -12.74
N GLY A 58 13.37 -35.28 -13.37
CA GLY A 58 13.53 -35.38 -14.83
C GLY A 58 13.18 -34.10 -15.59
N GLU A 59 13.02 -34.22 -16.90
CA GLU A 59 12.54 -33.15 -17.78
C GLU A 59 11.02 -33.15 -17.72
N ALA A 60 10.46 -32.37 -16.79
CA ALA A 60 9.02 -32.22 -16.67
C ALA A 60 8.54 -31.06 -17.54
N ASP A 61 7.53 -31.31 -18.37
CA ASP A 61 6.75 -30.25 -19.02
C ASP A 61 6.04 -29.44 -17.94
N LEU A 62 6.63 -28.31 -17.56
CA LEU A 62 6.00 -27.36 -16.66
C LEU A 62 4.92 -26.58 -17.42
N PRO A 63 3.81 -26.21 -16.75
CA PRO A 63 2.78 -25.40 -17.37
C PRO A 63 3.35 -24.10 -17.90
N GLU A 64 2.95 -23.71 -19.12
CA GLU A 64 3.36 -22.43 -19.72
C GLU A 64 2.91 -21.24 -18.84
N ALA A 65 3.65 -20.14 -18.93
CA ALA A 65 3.31 -18.92 -18.22
C ALA A 65 1.95 -18.36 -18.68
N ILE A 66 1.02 -18.26 -17.74
CA ILE A 66 -0.33 -17.75 -17.94
C ILE A 66 -0.29 -16.22 -17.94
N GLN A 67 -0.82 -15.59 -18.99
CA GLN A 67 -0.91 -14.14 -19.07
C GLN A 67 -2.03 -13.61 -18.17
N LEU A 68 -1.69 -12.69 -17.27
CA LEU A 68 -2.63 -12.04 -16.39
C LEU A 68 -3.17 -10.76 -17.00
N HIS A 69 -4.48 -10.55 -16.83
CA HIS A 69 -5.16 -9.30 -17.09
C HIS A 69 -6.02 -8.92 -15.90
N GLY A 70 -6.38 -7.64 -15.78
CA GLY A 70 -7.28 -7.19 -14.73
C GLY A 70 -6.90 -5.85 -14.13
N ARG A 71 -7.36 -5.64 -12.91
CA ARG A 71 -7.15 -4.42 -12.13
C ARG A 71 -7.04 -4.73 -10.65
N PHE A 72 -6.43 -3.82 -9.92
CA PHE A 72 -6.37 -3.81 -8.48
C PHE A 72 -6.20 -2.39 -7.99
N ASP A 73 -6.50 -2.15 -6.72
CA ASP A 73 -6.25 -0.88 -6.05
C ASP A 73 -5.03 -1.00 -5.16
N ALA A 74 -4.24 0.07 -5.08
CA ALA A 74 -3.08 0.16 -4.22
C ALA A 74 -3.24 1.37 -3.28
N SER A 75 -3.24 1.10 -1.98
CA SER A 75 -3.31 2.10 -0.92
C SER A 75 -1.92 2.35 -0.36
N PHE A 76 -1.45 3.58 -0.53
CA PHE A 76 -0.21 4.10 0.05
C PHE A 76 -0.54 4.71 1.41
N GLU A 77 0.05 4.18 2.46
CA GLU A 77 -0.22 4.59 3.84
C GLU A 77 1.05 5.20 4.47
N ARG A 78 0.95 6.43 4.98
CA ARG A 78 1.97 7.05 5.83
C ARG A 78 1.50 6.99 7.27
N HIS A 79 2.16 6.16 8.06
CA HIS A 79 1.98 6.07 9.50
C HIS A 79 2.99 6.98 10.17
N TRP A 80 2.56 7.82 11.09
CA TRP A 80 3.45 8.73 11.80
C TRP A 80 3.11 8.81 13.28
N TRP A 81 4.13 9.02 14.11
CA TRP A 81 3.97 9.27 15.53
C TRP A 81 5.01 10.27 16.02
N SER A 82 4.55 11.19 16.85
CA SER A 82 5.39 12.18 17.51
C SER A 82 5.60 11.78 18.97
N TYR A 83 6.83 11.87 19.44
CA TYR A 83 7.20 11.46 20.80
C TYR A 83 8.26 12.36 21.42
N TYR A 84 8.34 12.33 22.75
CA TYR A 84 9.43 12.89 23.55
C TYR A 84 10.03 11.84 24.48
N LEU A 85 11.26 12.09 24.93
CA LEU A 85 11.97 11.25 25.91
C LEU A 85 11.63 11.74 27.32
N ASP A 86 11.29 10.82 28.22
CA ASP A 86 10.87 11.08 29.61
C ASP A 86 11.93 11.83 30.46
N SER A 87 13.19 11.90 29.99
CA SER A 87 14.21 12.75 30.60
C SER A 87 13.98 14.26 30.38
N ASP A 88 12.93 14.68 29.65
CA ASP A 88 12.45 16.06 29.57
C ASP A 88 10.98 16.19 30.03
N PRO A 89 10.73 16.41 31.33
CA PRO A 89 9.38 16.55 31.89
C PRO A 89 8.70 17.90 31.59
N THR A 90 9.41 18.85 30.96
CA THR A 90 8.89 20.18 30.61
C THR A 90 8.40 20.30 29.16
N GLY A 91 8.75 19.33 28.30
CA GLY A 91 8.40 19.35 26.88
C GLY A 91 9.06 20.51 26.11
N GLU A 92 10.16 21.06 26.65
CA GLU A 92 10.93 22.14 26.00
C GLU A 92 11.90 21.60 24.94
N GLN A 93 12.19 20.30 24.95
CA GLN A 93 13.05 19.63 23.97
C GLN A 93 12.21 18.99 22.87
N VAL A 94 12.48 19.47 21.65
CA VAL A 94 12.29 18.85 20.32
C VAL A 94 11.41 17.59 20.32
N SER A 95 10.17 17.73 19.86
CA SER A 95 9.34 16.58 19.50
C SER A 95 9.99 15.83 18.34
N PHE A 96 10.25 14.54 18.51
CA PHE A 96 10.72 13.68 17.43
C PHE A 96 9.51 13.10 16.70
N THR A 97 9.49 13.18 15.38
CA THR A 97 8.49 12.49 14.56
C THR A 97 9.15 11.32 13.86
N GLN A 98 8.55 10.15 14.00
CA GLN A 98 8.94 8.96 13.28
C GLN A 98 7.83 8.58 12.30
N GLU A 99 8.24 8.19 11.10
CA GLU A 99 7.34 7.86 10.00
C GLU A 99 7.63 6.45 9.49
N SER A 100 6.58 5.80 8.97
CA SER A 100 6.65 4.50 8.35
C SER A 100 5.70 4.46 7.16
N TYR A 101 6.21 4.02 6.02
CA TYR A 101 5.50 4.02 4.75
C TYR A 101 5.14 2.59 4.35
N TRP A 102 3.88 2.41 3.98
CA TRP A 102 3.32 1.10 3.65
C TRP A 102 2.53 1.16 2.35
N LEU A 103 2.46 0.02 1.69
CA LEU A 103 1.64 -0.20 0.51
C LEU A 103 0.75 -1.42 0.76
N ARG A 104 -0.54 -1.29 0.48
CA ARG A 104 -1.50 -2.38 0.56
C ARG A 104 -2.24 -2.54 -0.75
N LEU A 105 -2.24 -3.75 -1.27
CA LEU A 105 -3.02 -4.10 -2.46
C LEU A 105 -4.41 -4.57 -2.07
N SER A 106 -5.42 -4.19 -2.85
CA SER A 106 -6.82 -4.49 -2.55
C SER A 106 -7.66 -4.60 -3.83
N ASN A 107 -8.87 -5.14 -3.67
CA ASN A 107 -9.86 -5.32 -4.75
C ASN A 107 -9.30 -5.94 -6.05
N PRO A 108 -8.55 -7.06 -5.99
CA PRO A 108 -8.04 -7.68 -7.19
C PRO A 108 -9.18 -8.25 -8.02
N ALA A 109 -9.35 -7.75 -9.24
CA ALA A 109 -10.23 -8.30 -10.25
C ALA A 109 -9.34 -8.85 -11.38
N LEU A 110 -8.81 -10.05 -11.16
CA LEU A 110 -7.89 -10.74 -12.08
C LEU A 110 -8.66 -11.65 -13.02
N SER A 111 -8.15 -11.77 -14.24
CA SER A 111 -8.66 -12.67 -15.27
C SER A 111 -7.51 -13.20 -16.12
N ALA A 112 -7.52 -14.49 -16.41
CA ALA A 112 -6.63 -15.11 -17.39
C ALA A 112 -7.33 -16.31 -18.03
N THR A 113 -6.86 -16.72 -19.20
CA THR A 113 -7.21 -18.02 -19.78
C THR A 113 -6.62 -19.09 -18.87
N ASP A 114 -7.47 -19.91 -18.25
CA ASP A 114 -7.08 -21.00 -17.34
C ASP A 114 -6.37 -20.55 -16.04
N LEU A 115 -6.80 -19.44 -15.43
CA LEU A 115 -6.30 -19.03 -14.11
C LEU A 115 -6.59 -20.14 -13.07
N PRO A 116 -5.55 -20.68 -12.39
CA PRO A 116 -5.75 -21.70 -11.37
C PRO A 116 -6.60 -21.17 -10.21
N GLY A 117 -7.60 -21.94 -9.77
CA GLY A 117 -8.52 -21.51 -8.71
C GLY A 117 -7.88 -21.40 -7.31
N ASP A 118 -6.70 -21.98 -7.14
CA ASP A 118 -5.86 -21.92 -5.95
C ASP A 118 -4.82 -20.78 -6.00
N PHE A 119 -4.69 -20.07 -7.13
CA PHE A 119 -3.90 -18.85 -7.19
C PHE A 119 -4.57 -17.75 -6.37
N SER A 120 -3.84 -17.20 -5.40
CA SER A 120 -4.29 -16.08 -4.59
C SER A 120 -3.41 -14.85 -4.84
N PHE A 121 -4.05 -13.72 -5.08
CA PHE A 121 -3.36 -12.44 -5.19
C PHE A 121 -2.96 -11.95 -3.79
N PRO A 122 -1.73 -11.43 -3.59
CA PRO A 122 -1.27 -10.96 -2.29
C PRO A 122 -2.06 -9.73 -1.81
N LEU A 123 -2.56 -9.78 -0.58
CA LEU A 123 -3.34 -8.70 0.06
C LEU A 123 -2.73 -8.22 1.38
N TYR A 124 -1.50 -8.65 1.68
CA TYR A 124 -0.75 -8.24 2.87
C TYR A 124 -0.08 -6.88 2.69
N TYR A 125 0.37 -6.30 3.81
CA TYR A 125 1.09 -5.04 3.85
C TYR A 125 2.52 -5.19 3.31
N LEU A 126 2.96 -4.21 2.53
CA LEU A 126 4.28 -4.13 1.93
C LEU A 126 4.99 -2.92 2.52
N GLY A 127 6.18 -3.12 3.09
CA GLY A 127 7.00 -2.02 3.57
C GLY A 127 7.55 -1.24 2.39
N LEU A 128 7.42 0.08 2.41
CA LEU A 128 7.85 0.98 1.35
C LEU A 128 9.12 1.74 1.77
N SER A 129 10.16 1.67 0.94
CA SER A 129 11.44 2.35 1.15
C SER A 129 11.88 3.03 -0.15
N GLY A 130 11.65 4.34 -0.22
CA GLY A 130 11.80 5.09 -1.46
C GLY A 130 10.85 4.56 -2.53
N ASN A 131 11.42 4.11 -3.66
CA ASN A 131 10.63 3.52 -4.76
C ASN A 131 10.50 2.00 -4.66
N ALA A 132 11.17 1.33 -3.72
CA ALA A 132 11.08 -0.11 -3.57
C ALA A 132 10.05 -0.47 -2.50
N PHE A 133 9.35 -1.59 -2.69
CA PHE A 133 8.49 -2.16 -1.67
C PHE A 133 8.68 -3.67 -1.61
N ALA A 134 8.49 -4.23 -0.42
CA ALA A 134 8.53 -5.68 -0.23
C ALA A 134 7.71 -6.09 1.00
N GLY A 135 7.22 -7.32 0.97
CA GLY A 135 6.53 -7.92 2.10
C GLY A 135 6.33 -9.41 1.90
N ASN A 136 5.83 -10.06 2.94
CA ASN A 136 5.46 -11.47 2.91
C ASN A 136 4.34 -11.72 3.92
N ASP A 137 3.65 -12.86 3.78
CA ASP A 137 2.61 -13.32 4.70
C ASP A 137 3.16 -14.13 5.89
N GLY A 138 4.48 -14.06 6.11
CA GLY A 138 5.18 -14.85 7.12
C GLY A 138 5.17 -14.27 8.53
N ALA A 139 5.74 -15.02 9.47
CA ALA A 139 5.95 -14.58 10.84
C ALA A 139 6.88 -13.36 10.91
N CYS A 140 6.58 -12.43 11.81
CA CYS A 140 7.45 -11.33 12.13
C CYS A 140 8.55 -11.85 13.06
N ASN A 141 9.82 -11.64 12.69
CA ASN A 141 10.94 -11.96 13.58
C ASN A 141 11.12 -10.91 14.70
N PHE A 142 10.45 -9.76 14.61
CA PHE A 142 10.54 -8.64 15.56
C PHE A 142 9.21 -7.88 15.61
N PRO A 143 8.90 -7.13 16.68
CA PRO A 143 7.80 -6.17 16.63
C PRO A 143 8.04 -5.22 15.45
N MET A 144 7.07 -5.09 14.57
CA MET A 144 7.09 -4.16 13.45
C MET A 144 5.81 -3.33 13.51
N GLY A 145 5.78 -2.19 12.82
CA GLY A 145 4.77 -1.15 12.97
C GLY A 145 3.31 -1.62 12.81
N PRO A 146 2.34 -0.78 13.22
CA PRO A 146 0.92 -1.10 13.18
C PRO A 146 0.48 -1.50 11.76
N GLY A 147 -0.10 -2.69 11.61
CA GLY A 147 -0.59 -3.21 10.33
C GLY A 147 0.14 -4.46 9.81
N MET A 148 1.26 -4.86 10.42
CA MET A 148 1.93 -6.12 10.06
C MET A 148 1.09 -7.32 10.50
N TYR A 149 0.28 -7.86 9.58
CA TYR A 149 -0.28 -9.22 9.69
C TYR A 149 0.85 -10.22 9.51
N CYS A 150 1.59 -10.44 10.59
CA CYS A 150 2.48 -11.55 10.75
C CYS A 150 1.80 -12.59 11.63
N SER A 151 0.93 -13.42 11.06
CA SER A 151 0.26 -14.47 11.81
C SER A 151 1.20 -15.66 12.07
N GLY A 152 2.14 -15.49 13.01
CA GLY A 152 2.79 -16.60 13.70
C GLY A 152 3.86 -17.38 12.92
N THR A 153 4.56 -18.23 13.68
CA THR A 153 5.73 -19.04 13.30
C THR A 153 5.42 -20.03 12.19
N ILE A 154 6.19 -19.97 11.11
CA ILE A 154 6.17 -20.96 10.02
C ILE A 154 7.28 -21.96 10.31
N LEU A 155 6.92 -23.09 10.93
CA LEU A 155 7.88 -24.17 11.22
C LEU A 155 8.20 -25.01 9.97
N PHE A 156 7.27 -25.08 9.00
CA PHE A 156 7.43 -25.82 7.74
C PHE A 156 6.54 -25.18 6.66
N GLY A 157 7.12 -24.76 5.53
CA GLY A 157 6.36 -24.25 4.38
C GLY A 157 7.05 -23.13 3.59
N SER A 158 6.59 -22.90 2.37
CA SER A 158 6.99 -21.74 1.57
C SER A 158 6.11 -20.53 1.92
N ILE A 159 6.72 -19.35 1.99
CA ILE A 159 6.05 -18.09 2.37
C ILE A 159 5.61 -17.37 1.10
N SER A 160 4.39 -16.86 1.08
CA SER A 160 4.00 -15.96 0.00
C SER A 160 4.71 -14.64 0.19
N SER A 161 5.47 -14.22 -0.82
CA SER A 161 6.31 -13.03 -0.75
C SER A 161 6.20 -12.24 -2.03
N LEU A 162 6.43 -10.94 -1.91
CA LEU A 162 6.37 -10.03 -3.02
C LEU A 162 7.38 -8.91 -2.80
N ALA A 163 8.05 -8.53 -3.87
CA ALA A 163 8.85 -7.33 -3.94
C ALA A 163 8.56 -6.61 -5.25
N GLY A 164 8.82 -5.31 -5.28
CA GLY A 164 8.62 -4.53 -6.48
C GLY A 164 9.16 -3.13 -6.37
N THR A 165 8.92 -2.37 -7.44
CA THR A 165 9.34 -0.98 -7.55
C THR A 165 8.25 -0.12 -8.16
N LEU A 166 8.16 1.11 -7.66
CA LEU A 166 7.39 2.19 -8.24
C LEU A 166 8.21 2.81 -9.37
N THR A 167 7.64 2.81 -10.57
CA THR A 167 8.22 3.46 -11.74
C THR A 167 7.43 4.74 -12.06
N PRO A 168 8.00 5.69 -12.82
CA PRO A 168 7.26 6.89 -13.23
C PRO A 168 5.99 6.58 -14.03
N THR A 169 5.96 5.42 -14.68
CA THR A 169 4.87 4.97 -15.55
C THR A 169 3.91 4.00 -14.85
N GLY A 170 4.22 3.57 -13.61
CA GLY A 170 3.37 2.67 -12.85
C GLY A 170 4.09 1.88 -11.77
N LEU A 171 3.80 0.59 -11.72
CA LEU A 171 4.29 -0.30 -10.68
C LEU A 171 4.69 -1.64 -11.31
N GLU A 172 5.87 -2.12 -10.95
CA GLU A 172 6.33 -3.46 -11.30
C GLU A 172 6.51 -4.26 -10.02
N LEU A 173 5.94 -5.45 -9.97
CA LEU A 173 6.07 -6.36 -8.84
C LEU A 173 6.34 -7.78 -9.32
N GLU A 174 7.07 -8.52 -8.49
CA GLU A 174 7.33 -9.93 -8.65
C GLU A 174 7.12 -10.61 -7.30
N GLY A 175 6.62 -11.83 -7.32
CA GLY A 175 6.36 -12.54 -6.10
C GLY A 175 6.16 -14.03 -6.28
N PHE A 176 5.92 -14.65 -5.14
CA PHE A 176 5.59 -16.06 -5.00
C PHE A 176 4.33 -16.16 -4.15
N ALA A 177 3.32 -16.88 -4.64
CA ALA A 177 2.11 -17.21 -3.90
C ALA A 177 2.19 -18.69 -3.52
N SER A 178 2.27 -18.97 -2.23
CA SER A 178 2.39 -20.34 -1.73
C SER A 178 1.02 -21.03 -1.73
N ILE A 179 0.96 -22.28 -2.19
CA ILE A 179 -0.26 -23.11 -2.11
C ILE A 179 -0.08 -24.35 -1.22
N GLY A 180 1.03 -24.41 -0.47
CA GLY A 180 1.35 -25.56 0.38
C GLY A 180 2.80 -25.55 0.87
N GLN A 181 3.30 -26.70 1.30
CA GLN A 181 4.60 -26.75 1.97
C GLN A 181 5.78 -26.39 1.06
N LEU A 182 5.72 -26.65 -0.24
CA LEU A 182 6.86 -26.46 -1.16
C LEU A 182 6.48 -26.02 -2.59
N ALA A 183 5.20 -26.02 -2.97
CA ALA A 183 4.73 -25.63 -4.30
C ALA A 183 4.01 -24.27 -4.26
N GLY A 184 3.96 -23.57 -5.39
CA GLY A 184 3.31 -22.28 -5.49
C GLY A 184 3.35 -21.69 -6.89
N TYR A 185 2.99 -20.42 -6.98
CA TYR A 185 2.95 -19.67 -8.21
C TYR A 185 3.94 -18.53 -8.16
N ARG A 186 4.89 -18.49 -9.09
CA ARG A 186 5.66 -17.28 -9.36
C ARG A 186 4.85 -16.37 -10.25
N TYR A 187 4.84 -15.09 -9.92
CA TYR A 187 4.14 -14.12 -10.74
C TYR A 187 4.95 -12.85 -10.90
N ARG A 188 4.78 -12.22 -12.06
CA ARG A 188 5.27 -10.90 -12.39
C ARG A 188 4.08 -10.07 -12.82
N ILE A 189 3.97 -8.84 -12.34
CA ILE A 189 2.89 -7.94 -12.71
C ILE A 189 3.50 -6.58 -13.02
N VAL A 190 3.20 -6.11 -14.22
CA VAL A 190 3.51 -4.77 -14.69
C VAL A 190 2.18 -4.04 -14.77
N ALA A 191 1.99 -3.01 -13.97
CA ALA A 191 0.71 -2.32 -13.87
C ALA A 191 0.88 -0.82 -14.09
N ALA A 192 -0.10 -0.20 -14.75
CA ALA A 192 -0.14 1.23 -14.99
C ALA A 192 -1.30 1.86 -14.19
N PRO A 193 -1.14 3.08 -13.66
CA PRO A 193 -2.21 3.76 -12.93
C PRO A 193 -3.35 4.07 -13.89
N VAL A 194 -4.58 3.88 -13.43
CA VAL A 194 -5.78 4.30 -14.17
C VAL A 194 -5.88 5.82 -14.05
N PRO A 195 -5.91 6.56 -15.17
CA PRO A 195 -6.14 8.00 -15.12
C PRO A 195 -7.50 8.27 -14.48
N GLU A 196 -7.54 9.05 -13.40
CA GLU A 196 -8.81 9.43 -12.80
C GLU A 196 -9.65 10.22 -13.81
N PRO A 197 -10.88 9.78 -14.13
CA PRO A 197 -11.75 10.53 -15.00
C PRO A 197 -12.25 11.75 -14.23
N GLY A 198 -11.65 12.92 -14.40
CA GLY A 198 -12.28 14.10 -13.81
C GLY A 198 -11.57 15.42 -13.90
N VAL A 199 -10.27 15.51 -13.64
CA VAL A 199 -9.69 16.85 -13.41
C VAL A 199 -9.77 17.71 -14.67
N TRP A 200 -9.28 17.22 -15.81
CA TRP A 200 -9.32 17.99 -17.06
C TRP A 200 -10.73 18.24 -17.60
N LEU A 201 -11.64 17.28 -17.44
CA LEU A 201 -13.03 17.43 -17.86
C LEU A 201 -13.80 18.42 -16.97
N MET A 202 -13.54 18.43 -15.66
CA MET A 202 -14.12 19.40 -14.71
C MET A 202 -13.54 20.80 -14.89
N PHE A 203 -12.22 20.93 -15.16
CA PHE A 203 -11.60 22.20 -15.50
C PHE A 203 -12.15 22.75 -16.83
N GLY A 204 -12.31 21.90 -17.85
CA GLY A 204 -12.92 22.27 -19.13
C GLY A 204 -14.39 22.71 -18.98
N ALA A 205 -15.19 21.98 -18.19
CA ALA A 205 -16.57 22.34 -17.89
C ALA A 205 -16.68 23.66 -17.10
N GLY A 206 -15.79 23.88 -16.13
CA GLY A 206 -15.71 25.11 -15.34
C GLY A 206 -15.36 26.33 -16.18
N LEU A 207 -14.39 26.22 -17.09
CA LEU A 207 -14.02 27.30 -18.02
C LEU A 207 -15.13 27.59 -19.04
N GLY A 208 -15.84 26.56 -19.52
CA GLY A 208 -17.00 26.72 -20.41
C GLY A 208 -18.15 27.50 -19.76
N LEU A 209 -18.43 27.26 -18.47
CA LEU A 209 -19.43 27.99 -17.68
C LEU A 209 -19.04 29.45 -17.43
N ILE A 210 -17.77 29.73 -17.13
CA ILE A 210 -17.27 31.10 -16.94
C ILE A 210 -17.35 31.89 -18.26
N GLY A 211 -17.00 31.26 -19.39
CA GLY A 211 -17.14 31.87 -20.72
C GLY A 211 -18.59 32.22 -21.06
N ALA A 212 -19.54 31.32 -20.80
CA ALA A 212 -20.96 31.56 -21.07
C ALA A 212 -21.56 32.69 -20.21
N LEU A 213 -21.12 32.82 -18.95
CA LEU A 213 -21.57 33.89 -18.06
C LEU A 213 -20.91 35.25 -18.37
N GLY A 214 -19.67 35.26 -18.88
CA GLY A 214 -18.96 36.47 -19.31
C GLY A 214 -19.53 37.10 -20.59
N VAL A 215 -20.00 36.28 -21.54
CA VAL A 215 -20.63 36.78 -22.79
C VAL A 215 -21.98 37.45 -22.51
N ARG A 216 -22.74 36.96 -21.51
CA ARG A 216 -24.08 37.49 -21.21
C ARG A 216 -24.08 38.90 -20.59
N LYS A 217 -22.96 39.36 -20.02
CA LYS A 217 -22.85 40.71 -19.44
C LYS A 217 -22.37 41.80 -20.41
N ARG A 218 -21.99 41.47 -21.66
CA ARG A 218 -21.60 42.46 -22.69
C ARG A 218 -22.71 42.82 -23.67
N GLY A 219 -23.96 42.40 -23.41
CA GLY A 219 -25.10 42.62 -24.30
C GLY A 219 -26.05 43.76 -23.92
N VAL A 220 -25.71 44.66 -22.99
CA VAL A 220 -26.56 45.82 -22.67
C VAL A 220 -25.70 47.03 -22.28
N SER A 221 -25.38 47.89 -23.27
CA SER A 221 -25.25 49.34 -23.07
C SER A 221 -25.28 50.08 -24.41
N ALA A 222 -26.40 50.76 -24.62
CA ALA A 222 -26.60 52.04 -25.30
C ALA A 222 -26.16 52.20 -26.78
N SER A 223 -27.11 52.09 -27.70
CA SER A 223 -27.15 52.97 -28.88
C SER A 223 -28.05 54.17 -28.56
N LEU A 224 -27.44 55.33 -28.33
CA LEU A 224 -28.08 56.63 -28.35
C LEU A 224 -26.99 57.62 -28.72
N ASP A 225 -26.87 57.87 -30.02
CA ASP A 225 -26.48 59.15 -30.65
C ASP A 225 -26.26 58.92 -32.15
N GLN A 226 -27.32 59.13 -32.93
CA GLN A 226 -27.40 60.02 -34.10
C GLN A 226 -28.77 59.88 -34.78
#